data_AF-A0A5C5T8H3-F1
#
_entry.id   AF-A0A5C5T8H3-F1
#
_cell.length_a   1.000
_cell.length_b   1.000
_cell.length_c   1.000
_cell.angle_alpha   90.00
_cell.angle_beta   90.00
_cell.angle_gamma   90.00
#
_symmetry.space_group_name_H-M   'P 1'
#
loop_
_entity.id
_entity.type
_entity.pdbx_description
1 polymer ?
#
loop_
_entity_poly.entity_id
_entity_poly.type
_entity_poly.pdbx_seq_one_letter_code
_entity_poly.pdbx_strand_id
1 'polypeptide(L)'
;MRLFMMILLVALLPQTAHAAWYIYCRNDRIVIDMRPLSQMKSGRDDSTICIIGPNFEFGPDARDWVEKNLRKKEGDSCSCR
;
A
#
# COMPACT_ATOMS: atom_id res chain seq x y z
N MET A 1 19.66 -53.22 -6.66
CA MET A 1 20.14 -52.22 -5.71
C MET A 1 19.29 -50.97 -5.90
N ARG A 2 18.28 -50.79 -5.03
CA ARG A 2 17.47 -49.55 -4.94
C ARG A 2 18.32 -48.47 -4.28
N LEU A 3 17.99 -47.20 -4.53
CA LEU A 3 18.47 -45.92 -3.94
C LEU A 3 18.96 -45.00 -5.07
N PHE A 4 18.53 -43.75 -5.26
CA PHE A 4 17.88 -42.78 -4.37
C PHE A 4 17.06 -41.82 -5.25
N MET A 5 15.74 -41.76 -5.03
CA MET A 5 14.88 -40.72 -5.56
C MET A 5 15.05 -39.50 -4.66
N MET A 6 15.86 -38.52 -5.07
CA MET A 6 16.00 -37.25 -4.35
C MET A 6 14.70 -36.47 -4.46
N ILE A 7 13.94 -36.45 -3.37
CA ILE A 7 12.77 -35.58 -3.19
C ILE A 7 13.29 -34.17 -2.92
N LEU A 8 13.20 -33.30 -3.93
CA LEU A 8 13.50 -31.88 -3.78
C LEU A 8 12.30 -31.20 -3.10
N LEU A 9 12.36 -31.05 -1.77
CA LEU A 9 11.40 -30.26 -1.01
C LEU A 9 11.68 -28.76 -1.30
N VAL A 10 10.94 -28.17 -2.25
CA VAL A 10 10.92 -26.72 -2.42
C VAL A 10 10.17 -26.12 -1.23
N ALA A 11 10.90 -25.52 -0.29
CA ALA A 11 10.33 -24.77 0.81
C ALA A 11 9.56 -23.56 0.25
N LEU A 12 8.23 -23.67 0.22
CA LEU A 12 7.32 -22.54 0.06
C LEU A 12 7.43 -21.67 1.32
N LEU A 13 8.43 -20.79 1.36
CA LEU A 13 8.47 -19.74 2.37
C LEU A 13 7.24 -18.85 2.14
N PRO A 14 6.43 -18.58 3.18
CA PRO A 14 5.35 -17.63 3.05
C PRO A 14 5.99 -16.29 2.72
N GLN A 15 5.72 -15.76 1.53
CA GLN A 15 5.95 -14.36 1.24
C GLN A 15 5.01 -13.61 2.19
N THR A 16 5.56 -13.16 3.32
CA THR A 16 4.87 -12.23 4.20
C THR A 16 4.60 -11.01 3.35
N ALA A 17 3.36 -10.84 2.90
CA ALA A 17 2.92 -9.60 2.28
C ALA A 17 3.13 -8.52 3.35
N HIS A 18 4.25 -7.78 3.23
CA HIS A 18 4.59 -6.72 4.16
C HIS A 18 3.43 -5.73 4.12
N ALA A 19 2.80 -5.53 5.28
CA ALA A 19 1.72 -4.59 5.44
C ALA A 19 2.25 -3.19 5.07
N ALA A 20 1.81 -2.67 3.94
CA ALA A 20 2.22 -1.37 3.44
C ALA A 20 1.08 -0.37 3.59
N TRP A 21 1.38 0.77 4.19
CA TRP A 21 0.54 1.94 4.26
C TRP A 21 0.84 2.84 3.07
N TYR A 22 -0.21 3.18 2.32
CA TYR A 22 -0.13 4.01 1.12
C TYR A 22 -0.80 5.34 1.37
N ILE A 23 -0.27 6.39 0.75
CA ILE A 23 -0.81 7.74 0.80
C ILE A 23 -1.51 8.02 -0.52
N TYR A 24 -2.84 8.11 -0.47
CA TYR A 24 -3.69 8.36 -1.62
C TYR A 24 -4.24 9.78 -1.62
N CYS A 25 -4.46 10.31 -2.81
CA CYS A 25 -5.50 11.29 -3.02
C CYS A 25 -6.73 10.58 -3.56
N ARG A 26 -7.83 10.58 -2.80
CA ARG A 26 -9.09 9.93 -3.15
C ARG A 26 -10.22 10.94 -3.02
N ASN A 27 -10.95 11.19 -4.09
CA ASN A 27 -12.05 12.17 -4.11
C ASN A 27 -11.61 13.53 -3.53
N ASP A 28 -10.46 14.00 -4.00
CA ASP A 28 -9.80 15.24 -3.59
C ASP A 28 -9.43 15.31 -2.10
N ARG A 29 -9.35 14.17 -1.40
CA ARG A 29 -8.98 14.06 0.02
C ARG A 29 -7.80 13.13 0.24
N ILE A 30 -6.89 13.53 1.12
CA ILE A 30 -5.76 12.68 1.53
C ILE A 30 -6.30 11.51 2.36
N VAL A 31 -5.97 10.29 1.96
CA VAL A 31 -6.36 9.06 2.64
C VAL A 31 -5.13 8.19 2.84
N ILE A 32 -4.96 7.66 4.04
CA ILE A 32 -3.87 6.73 4.37
C ILE A 32 -4.49 5.36 4.61
N ASP A 33 -4.15 4.39 3.76
CA ASP A 33 -4.81 3.09 3.75
C ASP A 33 -3.80 1.96 3.48
N MET A 34 -4.07 0.77 4.01
CA MET A 34 -3.21 -0.41 3.83
C MET A 34 -3.49 -1.15 2.52
N ARG A 35 -4.64 -0.89 1.90
CA ARG A 35 -5.05 -1.54 0.65
C ARG A 35 -4.24 -0.97 -0.51
N PRO A 36 -3.73 -1.82 -1.42
CA PRO A 36 -3.06 -1.35 -2.62
C PRO A 36 -4.05 -0.69 -3.58
N LEU A 37 -3.54 0.11 -4.51
CA LEU A 37 -4.33 0.92 -5.44
C LEU A 37 -5.36 0.09 -6.23
N SER A 38 -5.03 -1.16 -6.59
CA SER A 38 -5.93 -2.07 -7.30
C SER A 38 -7.19 -2.42 -6.51
N GLN A 39 -7.07 -2.61 -5.19
CA GLN A 39 -8.21 -2.86 -4.31
C GLN A 39 -9.01 -1.58 -4.06
N MET A 40 -8.32 -0.45 -3.91
CA MET A 40 -8.99 0.84 -3.73
C MET A 40 -9.85 1.21 -4.96
N LYS A 41 -9.32 1.03 -6.18
CA LYS A 41 -10.05 1.29 -7.44
C LYS A 41 -11.26 0.38 -7.68
N SER A 42 -11.37 -0.73 -6.97
CA SER A 42 -12.49 -1.67 -7.11
C SER A 42 -13.76 -1.21 -6.40
N GLY A 43 -13.70 -0.17 -5.55
CA GLY A 43 -14.87 0.45 -4.94
C GLY A 43 -15.64 1.29 -5.95
N ARG A 44 -16.96 1.09 -6.06
CA ARG A 44 -17.85 1.65 -7.10
C ARG A 44 -17.91 3.19 -7.22
N ASP A 45 -17.23 3.96 -6.37
CA ASP A 45 -17.39 5.43 -6.26
C ASP A 45 -16.09 6.25 -6.43
N ASP A 46 -14.98 5.64 -6.86
CA ASP A 46 -13.66 6.29 -6.83
C ASP A 46 -13.18 6.75 -8.22
N SER A 47 -13.89 7.70 -8.82
CA SER A 47 -13.57 8.25 -10.14
C SER A 47 -12.17 8.89 -10.22
N THR A 48 -11.58 9.25 -9.08
CA THR A 48 -10.23 9.84 -9.02
C THR A 48 -9.49 9.37 -7.78
N ILE A 49 -8.68 8.31 -7.93
CA ILE A 49 -7.70 7.89 -6.93
C ILE A 49 -6.29 7.73 -7.53
N CYS A 50 -5.30 8.30 -6.85
CA CYS A 50 -3.88 8.22 -7.20
C CYS A 50 -3.00 8.14 -5.95
N ILE A 51 -1.79 7.63 -6.12
CA ILE A 51 -0.75 7.63 -5.07
C ILE A 51 -0.04 8.99 -5.13
N ILE A 52 0.09 9.66 -3.98
CA ILE A 52 0.69 11.00 -3.87
C ILE A 52 1.95 11.03 -2.98
N GLY A 53 2.46 9.86 -2.59
CA GLY A 53 3.62 9.73 -1.73
C GLY A 53 4.21 8.32 -1.74
N PRO A 54 5.30 8.10 -0.99
CA PRO A 54 5.86 6.77 -0.79
C PRO A 54 4.92 5.89 0.05
N ASN A 55 5.26 4.61 0.14
CA ASN A 55 4.63 3.66 1.05
C ASN A 55 5.50 3.45 2.30
N PHE A 56 4.86 2.98 3.38
CA PHE A 56 5.50 2.80 4.68
C PHE A 56 5.05 1.49 5.32
N GLU A 57 5.88 0.89 6.15
CA GLU A 57 5.47 -0.29 6.94
C GLU A 57 4.60 0.09 8.16
N PHE A 58 4.67 1.35 8.59
CA PHE A 58 3.96 1.86 9.76
C PHE A 58 3.09 3.08 9.42
N GLY A 59 1.81 3.06 9.81
CA GLY A 59 0.85 4.13 9.51
C GLY A 59 1.22 5.51 10.11
N PRO A 60 1.75 5.60 11.34
CA PRO A 60 2.30 6.84 11.88
C PRO A 60 3.37 7.48 10.99
N ASP A 61 4.26 6.70 10.37
CA ASP A 61 5.31 7.23 9.50
C ASP A 61 4.72 7.83 8.21
N ALA A 62 3.67 7.20 7.67
CA ALA A 62 2.92 7.75 6.53
C ALA A 62 2.25 9.09 6.89
N ARG A 63 1.62 9.18 8.07
CA ARG A 63 1.03 10.44 8.57
C ARG A 63 2.08 11.53 8.77
N ASP A 64 3.17 11.19 9.42
CA ASP A 64 4.31 12.09 9.64
C ASP A 64 4.87 12.61 8.32
N TRP A 65 5.00 11.76 7.31
CA TRP A 65 5.47 12.17 5.99
C TRP A 65 4.50 13.15 5.33
N VAL A 66 3.18 12.93 5.42
CA VAL A 66 2.16 13.85 4.90
C VAL A 66 2.29 15.22 5.56
N GLU A 67 2.38 15.27 6.89
CA GLU A 67 2.51 16.53 7.63
C GLU A 67 3.82 17.26 7.30
N LYS A 68 4.93 16.52 7.17
CA LYS A 68 6.26 17.09 6.92
C LYS A 68 6.44 17.56 5.48
N ASN A 69 5.98 16.78 4.49
CA ASN A 69 6.28 17.00 3.07
C ASN A 69 5.16 17.69 2.32
N LEU A 70 3.90 17.33 2.59
CA LEU A 70 2.75 17.96 1.95
C LEU A 70 2.26 19.19 2.72
N ARG A 71 2.72 19.38 3.97
CA ARG A 71 2.25 20.45 4.89
C ARG A 71 0.74 20.41 5.09
N LYS A 72 0.19 19.19 5.14
CA LYS A 72 -1.23 18.86 5.21
C LYS A 72 -1.46 17.71 6.19
N LYS A 73 -2.71 17.35 6.43
CA LYS A 73 -3.12 16.21 7.26
C LYS A 73 -3.98 15.23 6.45
N GLU A 74 -4.16 14.03 6.99
CA GLU A 74 -5.18 13.11 6.50
C GLU A 74 -6.56 13.81 6.49
N GLY A 75 -7.31 13.69 5.39
CA GLY A 75 -8.57 14.40 5.15
C GLY A 75 -8.44 15.81 4.56
N ASP A 76 -7.25 16.40 4.48
CA ASP A 76 -7.06 17.66 3.76
C ASP A 76 -7.22 17.49 2.25
N SER A 77 -7.38 18.60 1.54
CA SER A 77 -7.54 18.59 0.09
C SER A 77 -6.27 18.11 -0.63
N CYS A 78 -6.44 17.41 -1.74
CA CYS A 78 -5.35 17.00 -2.63
C CYS A 78 -5.83 16.98 -4.09
N SER A 79 -4.92 16.71 -5.02
CA SER A 79 -5.24 16.54 -6.44
C SER A 79 -4.32 15.49 -7.05
N CYS A 80 -4.85 14.71 -8.00
CA CYS A 80 -4.11 13.68 -8.75
C CYS A 80 -3.34 14.22 -9.96
N ARG A 81 -2.93 15.49 -9.89
CA ARG A 81 -2.33 16.21 -11.01
C ARG A 81 -0.87 15.84 -11.23
#